data_AF-A0A7C5NKU3-F1
#
_entry.id   AF-A0A7C5NKU3-F1
#
_cell.length_a   1.000
_cell.length_b   1.000
_cell.length_c   1.000
_cell.angle_alpha   90.00
_cell.angle_beta   90.00
_cell.angle_gamma   90.00
#
_symmetry.space_group_name_H-M   'P 1'
#
loop_
_entity.id
_entity.type
_entity.pdbx_description
1 polymer ?
#
loop_
_entity_poly.entity_id
_entity_poly.type
_entity_poly.pdbx_seq_one_letter_code
_entity_poly.pdbx_strand_id
1 'polypeptide(L)'
;MEIPSPSRVITYIDGFNLYFGLKTSSYRRFYWLDMEALSLNLLKPNQRLQAVKYFTARIAGPRPCDSEAKTNALKSKCQRQTTYLDSLATRSMLTIFEGHYLAKPITCRNCGN
;
A
#
# COMPACT_ATOMS: atom_id res chain seq x y z
N MET A 1 7.75 20.25 -38.03
CA MET A 1 7.42 18.90 -37.55
C MET A 1 6.77 19.09 -36.19
N GLU A 2 5.45 18.93 -36.08
CA GLU A 2 4.76 19.06 -34.79
C GLU A 2 5.18 17.89 -33.90
N ILE A 3 5.77 18.20 -32.75
CA ILE A 3 6.06 17.18 -31.74
C ILE A 3 4.72 16.86 -31.07
N PRO A 4 4.18 15.64 -31.18
CA PRO A 4 2.90 15.31 -30.58
C PRO A 4 3.00 15.55 -29.07
N SER A 5 2.04 16.30 -28.52
CA SER A 5 2.00 16.59 -27.08
C SER A 5 1.97 15.28 -26.29
N PRO A 6 2.79 15.14 -25.23
CA PRO A 6 2.89 13.88 -24.50
C PRO A 6 1.54 13.48 -23.89
N SER A 7 1.20 12.20 -24.01
CA SER A 7 -0.01 11.64 -23.43
C SER A 7 0.10 11.63 -21.90
N ARG A 8 -0.85 12.28 -21.22
CA ARG A 8 -0.87 12.36 -19.76
C ARG A 8 -1.34 11.02 -19.16
N VAL A 9 -0.62 10.54 -18.14
CA VAL A 9 -0.91 9.27 -17.46
C VAL A 9 -1.14 9.51 -15.98
N ILE A 10 -2.14 8.84 -15.40
CA ILE A 10 -2.33 8.74 -13.95
C ILE A 10 -2.29 7.27 -13.58
N THR A 11 -1.46 6.91 -12.62
CA THR A 11 -1.38 5.53 -12.11
C THR A 11 -2.31 5.36 -10.91
N TYR A 12 -3.11 4.29 -10.93
CA TYR A 12 -3.96 3.89 -9.81
C TYR A 12 -3.44 2.57 -9.27
N ILE A 13 -3.14 2.51 -7.97
CA ILE A 13 -2.51 1.35 -7.34
C ILE A 13 -3.36 0.89 -6.16
N ASP A 14 -3.80 -0.36 -6.19
CA ASP A 14 -4.37 -1.05 -5.03
C ASP A 14 -3.23 -1.64 -4.18
N GLY A 15 -3.03 -1.07 -3.00
CA GLY A 15 -1.96 -1.46 -2.08
C GLY A 15 -2.09 -2.87 -1.51
N PHE A 16 -3.30 -3.35 -1.28
CA PHE A 16 -3.49 -4.73 -0.80
C PHE A 16 -3.27 -5.73 -1.92
N ASN A 17 -3.85 -5.49 -3.10
CA ASN A 17 -3.65 -6.36 -4.25
C ASN A 17 -2.17 -6.49 -4.61
N LEU A 18 -1.46 -5.36 -4.66
CA LEU A 18 -0.01 -5.34 -4.90
C LEU A 18 0.75 -6.09 -3.80
N TYR A 19 0.49 -5.80 -2.51
CA TYR A 19 1.18 -6.46 -1.41
C TYR A 19 0.99 -7.98 -1.42
N PHE A 20 -0.24 -8.45 -1.61
CA PHE A 20 -0.53 -9.88 -1.66
C PHE A 20 0.08 -10.54 -2.90
N GLY A 21 0.05 -9.88 -4.07
CA GLY A 21 0.72 -10.36 -5.28
C GLY A 21 2.24 -10.49 -5.09
N LEU A 22 2.89 -9.49 -4.48
CA LEU A 22 4.31 -9.57 -4.15
C LEU A 22 4.60 -10.69 -3.14
N LYS A 23 3.72 -10.89 -2.17
CA LYS A 23 3.86 -11.95 -1.17
C LYS A 23 3.73 -13.35 -1.79
N THR A 24 2.74 -13.58 -2.65
CA THR A 24 2.55 -14.88 -3.33
C THR A 24 3.69 -15.19 -4.28
N SER A 25 4.26 -14.17 -4.93
CA SER A 25 5.43 -14.31 -5.81
C SER A 25 6.77 -14.38 -5.07
N SER A 26 6.77 -14.42 -3.73
CA SER A 26 8.00 -14.41 -2.90
C SER A 26 8.92 -13.21 -3.14
N TYR A 27 8.37 -12.08 -3.57
CA TYR A 27 9.09 -10.86 -3.91
C TYR A 27 9.28 -9.91 -2.72
N ARG A 28 9.83 -10.44 -1.62
CA ARG A 28 10.04 -9.68 -0.38
C ARG A 28 10.87 -8.40 -0.56
N ARG A 29 11.82 -8.40 -1.49
CA ARG A 29 12.66 -7.23 -1.79
C ARG A 29 11.86 -6.00 -2.25
N PHE A 30 10.65 -6.20 -2.77
CA PHE A 30 9.80 -5.13 -3.29
C PHE A 30 8.72 -4.66 -2.32
N TYR A 31 8.78 -5.04 -1.04
CA TYR A 31 7.79 -4.57 -0.05
C TYR A 31 7.89 -3.07 0.25
N TRP A 32 9.02 -2.46 -0.06
CA TRP A 32 9.29 -1.03 0.11
C TRP A 32 9.38 -0.31 -1.23
N LEU A 33 8.55 -0.72 -2.19
CA LEU A 33 8.57 -0.15 -3.54
C LEU A 33 8.28 1.36 -3.49
N ASP A 34 9.06 2.14 -4.23
CA ASP A 34 8.69 3.52 -4.54
C ASP A 34 7.62 3.49 -5.64
N MET A 35 6.40 3.89 -5.30
CA MET A 35 5.24 3.85 -6.19
C MET A 35 5.32 4.91 -7.30
N GLU A 36 6.00 6.04 -7.04
CA GLU A 36 6.25 7.06 -8.06
C GLU A 36 7.28 6.53 -9.06
N ALA A 37 8.38 5.97 -8.56
CA ALA A 37 9.41 5.37 -9.41
C ALA A 37 8.85 4.20 -10.25
N LEU A 38 8.05 3.31 -9.65
CA LEU A 38 7.36 2.26 -10.40
C LEU A 38 6.53 2.84 -11.55
N SER A 39 5.72 3.86 -11.24
CA SER A 39 4.84 4.49 -12.22
C SER A 39 5.63 5.12 -13.38
N LEU A 40 6.75 5.78 -13.08
CA LEU A 40 7.66 6.34 -14.08
C LEU A 40 8.27 5.26 -14.99
N ASN A 41 8.69 4.13 -14.41
CA ASN A 41 9.30 3.02 -15.16
C ASN A 41 8.30 2.27 -16.06
N LEU A 42 6.99 2.43 -15.85
CA LEU A 42 5.95 1.83 -16.69
C LEU A 42 5.49 2.73 -17.85
N LEU A 43 5.97 3.98 -17.91
CA LEU A 43 5.60 4.90 -18.98
C LEU A 43 6.21 4.49 -20.32
N LYS A 44 5.46 4.75 -21.39
CA LYS A 44 5.96 4.69 -22.77
C LYS A 44 6.68 6.00 -23.13
N PRO A 45 7.55 6.03 -24.17
CA PRO A 45 8.36 7.20 -24.54
C PRO A 45 7.58 8.52 -24.72
N ASN A 46 6.33 8.46 -25.19
CA ASN A 46 5.49 9.65 -25.43
C ASN A 46 4.48 9.90 -24.29
N GLN A 47 4.72 9.38 -23.09
CA GLN A 47 3.84 9.56 -21.95
C GLN A 47 4.49 10.40 -20.84
N ARG A 48 3.66 11.15 -20.12
CA ARG A 48 4.07 11.93 -18.95
C ARG A 48 3.18 11.57 -17.76
N LEU A 49 3.80 11.14 -16.66
CA LEU A 49 3.11 10.91 -15.41
C LEU A 49 2.60 12.23 -14.84
N GLN A 50 1.32 12.26 -14.50
CA GLN A 50 0.63 13.42 -13.92
C GLN A 50 0.37 13.23 -12.43
N ALA A 51 0.06 12.01 -12.00
CA ALA A 51 -0.20 11.68 -10.60
C ALA A 51 -0.15 10.17 -10.37
N VAL A 52 0.11 9.78 -9.13
CA VAL A 52 -0.02 8.42 -8.61
C VAL A 52 -1.05 8.44 -7.49
N LYS A 53 -2.08 7.61 -7.60
CA LYS A 53 -3.11 7.45 -6.58
C LYS A 53 -2.96 6.07 -5.94
N TYR A 54 -2.54 6.07 -4.69
CA TYR A 54 -2.25 4.86 -3.93
C TYR A 54 -3.39 4.59 -2.93
N PHE A 55 -4.16 3.52 -3.16
CA PHE A 55 -5.30 3.14 -2.33
C PHE A 55 -4.88 2.07 -1.34
N THR A 56 -5.11 2.31 -0.06
CA THR A 56 -4.72 1.37 1.01
C THR A 56 -5.62 1.53 2.23
N ALA A 57 -5.44 0.70 3.25
CA ALA A 57 -6.08 0.91 4.56
C ALA A 57 -5.09 0.61 5.69
N ARG A 58 -5.27 1.30 6.82
CA ARG A 58 -4.46 1.04 8.02
C ARG A 58 -4.72 -0.35 8.57
N ILE A 59 -3.66 -1.07 8.89
CA ILE A 59 -3.73 -2.39 9.53
C ILE A 59 -4.33 -2.20 10.92
N ALA A 60 -5.32 -3.02 11.26
CA ALA A 60 -5.94 -3.03 12.58
C ALA A 60 -4.89 -3.25 13.68
N GLY A 61 -4.94 -2.41 14.72
CA GLY A 61 -4.07 -2.53 15.89
C GLY A 61 -4.41 -3.73 16.78
N PRO A 62 -3.61 -3.95 17.84
CA PRO A 62 -3.89 -4.97 18.84
C PRO A 62 -5.19 -4.69 19.59
N ARG A 63 -5.92 -5.75 19.95
CA ARG A 63 -7.15 -5.68 20.75
C ARG A 63 -6.87 -6.09 22.20
N PRO A 64 -7.71 -5.69 23.18
CA PRO A 64 -7.50 -6.02 24.59
C PRO A 64 -7.41 -7.53 24.89
N CYS A 65 -8.07 -8.37 24.08
CA CYS A 65 -8.07 -9.83 24.23
C CYS A 65 -6.89 -10.54 23.54
N ASP A 66 -6.01 -9.82 22.85
CA ASP A 66 -4.89 -10.43 22.12
C ASP A 66 -3.74 -10.75 23.09
N SER A 67 -3.13 -11.94 22.93
CA SER A 67 -1.95 -12.32 23.73
C SER A 67 -0.80 -11.34 23.56
N GLU A 68 0.08 -11.25 24.56
CA GLU A 68 1.23 -10.34 24.54
C GLU A 68 2.08 -10.51 23.26
N ALA A 69 2.38 -11.76 22.89
CA ALA A 69 3.12 -12.08 21.67
C ALA A 69 2.42 -11.56 20.40
N LYS A 70 1.09 -11.70 20.32
CA LYS A 70 0.29 -11.22 19.18
C LYS A 70 0.23 -9.69 19.16
N THR A 71 0.11 -9.07 20.33
CA THR A 71 0.10 -7.62 20.51
C THR A 71 1.41 -7.01 20.01
N ASN A 72 2.56 -7.56 20.41
CA ASN A 72 3.86 -7.10 19.96
C ASN A 72 4.03 -7.26 18.43
N ALA A 73 3.64 -8.40 17.88
CA ALA A 73 3.70 -8.63 16.43
C ALA A 73 2.81 -7.67 15.62
N LEU A 74 1.60 -7.34 16.11
CA LEU A 74 0.70 -6.36 15.50
C LEU A 74 1.28 -4.95 15.55
N LYS A 75 1.79 -4.52 16.71
CA LYS A 75 2.47 -3.22 16.85
C LYS A 75 3.61 -3.06 15.84
N SER A 76 4.48 -4.07 15.71
CA SER A 76 5.58 -4.02 14.73
C SER A 76 5.09 -3.98 13.28
N LYS A 77 3.95 -4.62 12.96
CA LYS A 77 3.34 -4.53 11.61
C LYS A 77 2.80 -3.14 11.32
N CYS A 78 2.05 -2.57 12.26
CA CYS A 78 1.51 -1.22 12.14
C CYS A 78 2.65 -0.20 12.00
N GLN A 79 3.71 -0.32 12.80
CA GLN A 79 4.88 0.57 12.71
C GLN A 79 5.52 0.54 11.33
N ARG A 80 5.80 -0.66 10.77
CA ARG A 80 6.37 -0.77 9.43
C ARG A 80 5.47 -0.16 8.36
N GLN A 81 4.15 -0.37 8.47
CA GLN A 81 3.20 0.24 7.54
C GLN A 81 3.24 1.76 7.65
N THR A 82 3.23 2.32 8.86
CA THR A 82 3.32 3.76 9.07
C THR A 82 4.59 4.33 8.46
N THR A 83 5.76 3.75 8.77
CA THR A 83 7.03 4.18 8.18
C THR A 83 6.99 4.16 6.65
N TYR A 84 6.38 3.13 6.06
CA TYR A 84 6.26 3.04 4.60
C TYR A 84 5.35 4.14 4.03
N LEU A 85 4.17 4.34 4.60
CA LEU A 85 3.24 5.37 4.14
C LEU A 85 3.80 6.78 4.34
N ASP A 86 4.47 7.05 5.46
CA ASP A 86 5.14 8.32 5.72
C ASP A 86 6.23 8.58 4.68
N SER A 87 7.00 7.55 4.32
CA SER A 87 8.02 7.67 3.26
C SER A 87 7.40 7.96 1.89
N LEU A 88 6.28 7.31 1.55
CA LEU A 88 5.56 7.55 0.29
C LEU A 88 4.91 8.93 0.25
N ALA A 89 4.46 9.46 1.39
CA ALA A 89 3.87 10.80 1.47
C ALA A 89 4.88 11.91 1.15
N THR A 90 6.18 11.64 1.17
CA THR A 90 7.22 12.59 0.73
C THR A 90 7.28 12.78 -0.80
N ARG A 91 6.64 11.88 -1.56
CA ARG A 91 6.65 11.91 -3.04
C ARG A 91 5.66 12.96 -3.54
N SER A 92 6.13 13.86 -4.41
CA SER A 92 5.35 15.03 -4.83
C SER A 92 4.18 14.68 -5.76
N MET A 93 4.27 13.58 -6.53
CA MET A 93 3.23 13.15 -7.46
C MET A 93 2.28 12.12 -6.86
N LEU A 94 2.52 11.69 -5.61
CA LEU A 94 1.77 10.61 -4.99
C LEU A 94 0.73 11.14 -4.00
N THR A 95 -0.48 10.62 -4.09
CA THR A 95 -1.55 10.84 -3.11
C THR A 95 -2.02 9.51 -2.55
N ILE A 96 -2.05 9.41 -1.23
CA ILE A 96 -2.52 8.22 -0.51
C ILE A 96 -4.00 8.40 -0.18
N PHE A 97 -4.79 7.38 -0.51
CA PHE A 97 -6.21 7.29 -0.18
C PHE A 97 -6.40 6.16 0.83
N GLU A 98 -6.64 6.53 2.09
CA GLU A 98 -6.89 5.57 3.16
C GLU A 98 -8.38 5.21 3.23
N GLY A 99 -8.70 3.94 2.99
CA GLY A 99 -10.02 3.37 3.24
C GLY A 99 -10.18 2.86 4.67
N HIS A 100 -11.40 2.55 5.05
CA HIS A 100 -11.68 1.84 6.29
C HIS A 100 -11.39 0.35 6.13
N TYR A 101 -10.41 -0.18 6.88
CA TYR A 101 -10.18 -1.61 6.93
C TYR A 101 -11.35 -2.28 7.68
N LEU A 102 -12.22 -2.97 6.94
CA LEU A 102 -13.29 -3.77 7.53
C LEU A 102 -12.66 -4.98 8.22
N ALA A 103 -12.65 -4.97 9.55
CA ALA A 103 -12.23 -6.13 10.32
C ALA A 103 -13.09 -7.33 9.91
N LYS A 104 -12.46 -8.44 9.54
CA LYS A 104 -13.21 -9.68 9.36
C LYS A 104 -13.85 -10.05 10.69
N PRO A 105 -15.12 -10.46 10.73
CA PRO A 105 -15.70 -11.00 11.95
C PRO A 105 -14.86 -12.21 12.37
N ILE A 106 -14.26 -12.12 13.55
CA ILE A 106 -13.51 -13.21 14.16
C ILE A 106 -14.39 -13.73 15.29
N THR A 107 -14.95 -14.91 15.11
CA THR A 107 -15.67 -15.61 16.16
C THR A 107 -14.68 -16.25 17.12
N CYS A 108 -14.84 -16.01 18.43
CA CYS A 108 -14.00 -16.65 19.42
C CYS A 108 -14.20 -18.17 19.39
N ARG A 109 -13.09 -18.94 19.30
CA ARG A 109 -13.14 -20.41 19.34
C ARG A 109 -13.54 -20.97 20.70
N ASN A 110 -13.53 -20.15 21.76
CA ASN A 110 -13.85 -20.56 23.12
C ASN A 110 -15.32 -20.32 23.49
N CYS A 111 -15.92 -19.21 23.06
CA CYS A 111 -17.28 -18.82 23.47
C CYS A 111 -18.25 -18.58 22.31
N GLY A 112 -17.83 -18.72 21.04
CA GLY A 112 -18.73 -18.60 19.89
C GLY A 112 -19.25 -17.20 19.59
N ASN A 113 -18.81 -16.18 20.35
CA ASN A 113 -19.05 -14.75 20.11
C ASN A 113 -17.72 -14.00 19.98
#